data_AF-A0A535EGD5-F1
#
_entry.id   AF-A0A535EGD5-F1
#
_cell.length_a   1.000
_cell.length_b   1.000
_cell.length_c   1.000
_cell.angle_alpha   90.00
_cell.angle_beta   90.00
_cell.angle_gamma   90.00
#
_symmetry.space_group_name_H-M   'P 1'
#
loop_
_entity.id
_entity.type
_entity.pdbx_description
1 polymer ?
#
loop_
_entity_poly.entity_id
_entity_poly.type
_entity_poly.pdbx_seq_one_letter_code
_entity_poly.pdbx_strand_id
1 'polypeptide(L)'
;VCFGDWTCELCGGTHVRSSAEVGLVLIRSERSVSSGVRRLDLVAGEAAEDELERREGAAAAARADLERRLHEAQKRIERLEEELRNAQLKGGSVEARQRARAWTTSAPSPTASSSGRAAGGWWRSPTPPATWSSPATARSTSSWWAPRWAAGEGPGTSCRGGSRTRPRRRSRRSRGRSSNGQVQARQAP
;
A
#
# COMPACT_ATOMS: atom_id res chain seq x y z
N VAL A 1 -42.42 -30.60 3.88
CA VAL A 1 -41.22 -30.76 3.01
C VAL A 1 -40.05 -31.12 3.91
N CYS A 2 -39.41 -32.25 3.64
CA CYS A 2 -38.32 -32.76 4.47
C CYS A 2 -37.05 -32.91 3.63
N PHE A 3 -35.93 -32.45 4.18
CA PHE A 3 -34.62 -32.65 3.56
C PHE A 3 -33.82 -33.60 4.46
N GLY A 4 -33.84 -34.88 4.14
CA GLY A 4 -33.31 -35.93 5.02
C GLY A 4 -34.19 -36.13 6.26
N ASP A 5 -33.57 -36.60 7.34
CA ASP A 5 -34.18 -36.96 8.62
C ASP A 5 -34.04 -35.87 9.70
N TRP A 6 -33.29 -34.81 9.42
CA TRP A 6 -32.90 -33.78 10.41
C TRP A 6 -33.65 -32.45 10.25
N THR A 7 -34.28 -32.19 9.09
CA THR A 7 -35.11 -30.99 8.89
C THR A 7 -36.39 -31.30 8.12
N CYS A 8 -37.52 -30.89 8.70
CA CYS A 8 -38.83 -30.97 8.11
C CYS A 8 -39.59 -29.68 8.41
N GLU A 9 -40.09 -29.04 7.36
CA GLU A 9 -40.84 -27.78 7.45
C GLU A 9 -42.18 -27.89 6.72
N LEU A 10 -43.18 -27.16 7.20
CA LEU A 10 -44.45 -27.01 6.50
C LEU A 10 -44.36 -25.86 5.49
N CYS A 11 -44.00 -26.19 4.24
CA CYS A 11 -43.91 -25.23 3.15
C CYS A 11 -44.94 -25.56 2.06
N GLY A 12 -45.64 -24.53 1.56
CA GLY A 12 -46.60 -24.61 0.46
C GLY A 12 -46.04 -24.18 -0.91
N GLY A 13 -44.72 -24.05 -1.02
CA GLY A 13 -44.04 -23.61 -2.24
C GLY A 13 -43.71 -24.75 -3.21
N THR A 14 -43.04 -24.39 -4.32
CA THR A 14 -42.45 -25.38 -5.23
C THR A 14 -41.06 -25.76 -4.74
N HIS A 15 -40.76 -27.06 -4.73
CA HIS A 15 -39.49 -27.58 -4.25
C HIS A 15 -38.77 -28.37 -5.33
N VAL A 16 -37.44 -28.30 -5.29
CA VAL A 16 -36.55 -29.18 -6.05
C VAL A 16 -36.64 -30.61 -5.53
N ARG A 17 -36.32 -31.60 -6.36
CA ARG A 17 -36.36 -33.02 -5.94
C ARG A 17 -35.15 -33.40 -5.11
N SER A 18 -34.01 -32.76 -5.37
CA SER A 18 -32.75 -32.94 -4.65
C SER A 18 -32.05 -31.61 -4.41
N SER A 19 -31.34 -31.47 -3.28
CA SER A 19 -30.53 -30.29 -2.96
C SER A 19 -29.42 -30.02 -3.98
N ALA A 20 -28.97 -31.06 -4.70
CA ALA A 20 -28.00 -30.92 -5.78
C ALA A 20 -28.49 -30.04 -6.94
N GLU A 21 -29.82 -29.94 -7.14
CA GLU A 21 -30.42 -29.09 -8.19
C GLU A 21 -30.30 -27.60 -7.87
N VAL A 22 -30.13 -27.23 -6.59
CA VAL A 22 -29.95 -25.82 -6.18
C VAL A 22 -28.61 -25.27 -6.65
N GLY A 23 -27.59 -26.14 -6.77
CA GLY A 23 -26.27 -25.77 -7.26
C GLY A 23 -25.47 -24.89 -6.27
N LEU A 24 -24.71 -23.94 -6.81
CA LEU A 24 -23.89 -23.02 -6.02
C LEU A 24 -24.78 -22.11 -5.16
N VAL A 25 -24.42 -21.92 -3.90
CA VAL A 25 -25.06 -20.94 -3.02
C VAL A 25 -24.00 -19.98 -2.51
N LEU A 26 -24.23 -18.68 -2.70
CA LEU A 26 -23.36 -17.60 -2.27
C LEU A 26 -24.06 -16.74 -1.22
N ILE A 27 -23.45 -16.62 -0.04
CA ILE A 27 -23.88 -15.66 0.98
C ILE A 27 -23.43 -14.27 0.54
N ARG A 28 -24.41 -13.37 0.37
CA ARG A 28 -24.16 -11.97 -0.03
C ARG A 28 -23.85 -11.09 1.17
N SER A 29 -24.67 -11.20 2.21
CA SER A 29 -24.56 -10.38 3.41
C SER A 29 -25.11 -11.09 4.62
N GLU A 30 -24.59 -10.71 5.77
CA GLU A 30 -25.08 -11.13 7.06
C GLU A 30 -25.28 -9.91 7.94
N ARG A 31 -26.42 -9.85 8.63
CA ARG A 31 -26.75 -8.72 9.51
C ARG A 31 -27.49 -9.16 10.76
N SER A 32 -27.12 -8.58 11.90
CA SER A 32 -27.85 -8.77 13.15
C SER A 32 -29.20 -8.04 13.08
N VAL A 33 -30.27 -8.69 13.55
CA VAL A 33 -31.60 -8.10 13.63
C VAL A 33 -31.97 -7.78 15.08
N SER A 34 -31.66 -8.69 16.01
CA SER A 34 -31.87 -8.54 17.45
C SER A 34 -30.90 -9.45 18.20
N SER A 35 -30.92 -9.42 19.54
CA SER A 35 -30.06 -10.29 20.36
C SER A 35 -30.30 -11.76 20.00
N GLY A 36 -29.24 -12.42 19.49
CA GLY A 36 -29.28 -13.84 19.09
C GLY A 36 -29.92 -14.12 17.72
N VAL A 37 -30.37 -13.11 16.96
CA VAL A 37 -31.02 -13.31 15.65
C VAL A 37 -30.24 -12.64 14.54
N ARG A 38 -29.89 -13.43 13.51
CA ARG A 38 -29.11 -12.99 12.34
C ARG A 38 -29.90 -13.26 11.06
N ARG A 39 -29.91 -12.28 10.16
CA ARG A 39 -30.43 -12.43 8.80
C ARG A 39 -29.28 -12.69 7.85
N LEU A 40 -29.43 -13.74 7.06
CA LEU A 40 -28.53 -14.10 5.97
C LEU A 40 -29.23 -13.81 4.65
N ASP A 41 -28.58 -13.03 3.80
CA ASP A 41 -28.99 -12.82 2.42
C ASP A 41 -28.11 -13.66 1.52
N LEU A 42 -28.72 -14.48 0.67
CA LEU A 42 -28.03 -15.45 -0.16
C LEU A 42 -28.65 -15.54 -1.56
N VAL A 43 -27.83 -15.94 -2.52
CA VAL A 43 -28.23 -16.19 -3.91
C VAL A 43 -27.80 -17.61 -4.28
N ALA A 44 -28.58 -18.30 -5.09
CA ALA A 44 -28.34 -19.68 -5.46
C ALA A 44 -28.42 -19.90 -6.98
N GLY A 45 -27.85 -21.00 -7.47
CA GLY A 45 -27.88 -21.42 -8.86
C GLY A 45 -27.07 -20.52 -9.78
N GLU A 46 -27.54 -20.36 -11.02
CA GLU A 46 -26.91 -19.54 -12.07
C GLU A 46 -26.66 -18.09 -11.61
N ALA A 47 -27.62 -17.49 -10.89
CA ALA A 47 -27.46 -16.15 -10.35
C ALA A 47 -26.33 -16.03 -9.31
N ALA A 48 -25.93 -17.14 -8.67
CA ALA A 48 -24.76 -17.17 -7.78
C ALA A 48 -23.45 -17.26 -8.57
N GLU A 49 -23.45 -18.00 -9.67
CA GLU A 49 -22.30 -18.11 -10.58
C GLU A 49 -22.01 -16.75 -11.26
N ASP A 50 -23.04 -16.08 -11.78
CA ASP A 50 -22.93 -14.75 -12.37
C ASP A 50 -22.39 -13.72 -11.36
N GLU A 51 -22.89 -13.76 -10.12
CA GLU A 51 -22.43 -12.86 -9.06
C GLU A 51 -20.98 -13.13 -8.68
N LEU A 52 -20.53 -14.39 -8.72
CA LEU A 52 -19.14 -14.75 -8.48
C LEU A 52 -18.24 -14.23 -9.60
N GLU A 53 -18.59 -14.46 -10.86
CA GLU A 53 -17.83 -13.96 -12.01
C GLU A 53 -17.73 -12.43 -11.99
N ARG A 54 -18.84 -11.74 -11.67
CA ARG A 54 -18.86 -10.29 -11.50
C ARG A 54 -17.90 -9.82 -10.40
N ARG A 55 -17.87 -10.50 -9.24
CA ARG A 55 -16.97 -10.18 -8.13
C ARG A 55 -15.50 -10.40 -8.51
N GLU A 56 -15.21 -11.51 -9.18
CA GLU A 56 -13.86 -11.83 -9.64
C GLU A 56 -13.37 -10.81 -10.68
N GLY A 57 -14.21 -10.45 -11.65
CA GLY A 57 -13.90 -9.44 -12.66
C GLY A 57 -13.63 -8.06 -12.04
N ALA A 58 -14.47 -7.63 -11.10
CA ALA A 58 -14.28 -6.37 -10.37
C ALA A 58 -12.97 -6.37 -9.56
N ALA A 59 -12.66 -7.47 -8.87
CA ALA A 59 -11.43 -7.62 -8.11
C ALA A 59 -10.18 -7.61 -9.01
N ALA A 60 -10.24 -8.28 -10.16
CA ALA A 60 -9.14 -8.29 -11.14
C ALA A 60 -8.89 -6.89 -11.72
N ALA A 61 -9.95 -6.18 -12.09
CA ALA A 61 -9.84 -4.80 -12.58
C ALA A 61 -9.24 -3.85 -11.54
N ALA A 62 -9.66 -3.97 -10.27
CA ALA A 62 -9.11 -3.18 -9.17
C ALA A 62 -7.62 -3.47 -8.93
N ARG A 63 -7.20 -4.75 -8.98
CA ARG A 63 -5.78 -5.12 -8.86
C ARG A 63 -4.94 -4.52 -9.98
N ALA A 64 -5.39 -4.65 -11.22
CA ALA A 64 -4.69 -4.08 -12.37
C ALA A 64 -4.56 -2.55 -12.27
N ASP A 65 -5.57 -1.87 -11.75
CA ASP A 65 -5.49 -0.42 -11.51
C ASP A 65 -4.50 -0.05 -10.41
N LEU A 66 -4.52 -0.77 -9.29
CA LEU A 66 -3.57 -0.57 -8.20
C LEU A 66 -2.13 -0.82 -8.65
N GLU A 67 -1.87 -1.86 -9.43
CA GLU A 67 -0.55 -2.14 -9.99
C GLU A 67 -0.04 -1.00 -10.89
N ARG A 68 -0.91 -0.48 -11.78
CA ARG A 68 -0.57 0.68 -12.61
C ARG A 68 -0.22 1.90 -11.76
N ARG A 69 -1.05 2.22 -10.76
CA ARG A 69 -0.81 3.36 -9.87
C ARG A 69 0.47 3.21 -9.06
N LEU A 70 0.75 2.01 -8.58
CA LEU A 70 1.99 1.72 -7.84
C LEU A 70 3.22 1.95 -8.71
N HIS A 71 3.20 1.47 -9.95
CA HIS A 71 4.31 1.66 -10.88
C HIS A 71 4.51 3.14 -11.26
N GLU A 72 3.42 3.89 -11.47
CA GLU A 72 3.51 5.34 -11.71
C GLU A 72 4.04 6.09 -10.48
N ALA A 73 3.60 5.71 -9.28
CA ALA A 73 4.10 6.28 -8.03
C ALA A 73 5.60 6.02 -7.86
N GLN A 74 6.08 4.80 -8.16
CA GLN A 74 7.51 4.45 -8.13
C GLN A 74 8.32 5.35 -9.06
N LYS A 75 7.91 5.49 -10.32
CA LYS A 75 8.56 6.40 -11.28
C LYS A 75 8.58 7.85 -10.80
N ARG A 76 7.49 8.31 -10.19
CA ARG A 76 7.43 9.68 -9.67
C ARG A 76 8.38 9.87 -8.50
N ILE A 77 8.51 8.88 -7.62
CA ILE A 77 9.47 8.89 -6.51
C ILE A 77 10.90 8.94 -7.07
N GLU A 78 11.25 8.07 -8.00
CA GLU A 78 12.58 8.07 -8.64
C GLU A 78 12.91 9.43 -9.27
N ARG A 79 11.95 10.03 -9.99
CA ARG A 79 12.11 11.36 -10.57
C ARG A 79 12.32 12.43 -9.50
N LEU A 80 11.54 12.40 -8.42
CA LEU A 80 11.68 13.34 -7.31
C LEU A 80 13.02 13.19 -6.58
N GLU A 81 13.50 11.95 -6.40
CA GLU A 81 14.81 11.69 -5.82
C GLU A 81 15.94 12.23 -6.70
N GLU A 82 15.83 12.09 -8.02
CA GLU A 82 16.80 12.67 -8.96
C GLU A 82 16.74 14.20 -8.98
N GLU A 83 15.54 14.79 -8.97
CA GLU A 83 15.34 16.23 -8.83
C GLU A 83 15.98 16.75 -7.51
N LEU A 84 15.80 16.04 -6.40
CA LEU A 84 16.40 16.36 -5.10
C LEU A 84 17.93 16.27 -5.12
N ARG A 85 18.51 15.19 -5.69
CA ARG A 85 19.97 15.05 -5.84
C ARG A 85 20.55 16.20 -6.67
N ASN A 86 19.92 16.52 -7.79
CA ASN A 86 20.34 17.60 -8.68
C ASN A 86 20.23 18.98 -8.01
N ALA A 87 19.17 19.22 -7.23
CA ALA A 87 18.99 20.46 -6.48
C ALA A 87 20.05 20.62 -5.39
N GLN A 88 20.38 19.54 -4.66
CA GLN A 88 21.44 19.55 -3.64
C GLN A 88 22.82 19.85 -4.23
N LEU A 89 23.17 19.22 -5.37
CA LEU A 89 24.41 19.50 -6.08
C LEU A 89 24.50 20.97 -6.53
N LYS A 90 23.41 21.52 -7.10
CA LYS A 90 23.35 22.93 -7.51
C LYS A 90 23.47 23.87 -6.31
N GLY A 91 22.75 23.59 -5.21
CA GLY A 91 22.80 24.36 -3.96
C GLY A 91 24.21 24.43 -3.39
N GLY A 92 24.89 23.28 -3.27
CA GLY A 92 26.27 23.22 -2.81
C GLY A 92 27.25 23.94 -3.74
N SER A 93 27.04 23.90 -5.06
CA SER A 93 27.89 24.65 -6.01
C SER A 93 27.68 26.18 -5.92
N VAL A 94 26.45 26.61 -5.67
CA VAL A 94 26.09 28.03 -5.52
C VAL A 94 26.63 28.56 -4.20
N GLU A 95 26.45 27.82 -3.10
CA GLU A 95 27.02 28.16 -1.80
C GLU A 95 28.57 28.17 -1.84
N ALA A 96 29.20 27.22 -2.52
CA ALA A 96 30.66 27.22 -2.70
C ALA A 96 31.14 28.43 -3.51
N ARG A 97 30.44 28.81 -4.59
CA ARG A 97 30.73 30.04 -5.36
C ARG A 97 30.48 31.31 -4.55
N GLN A 98 29.41 31.36 -3.77
CA GLN A 98 29.08 32.49 -2.90
C GLN A 98 30.12 32.65 -1.78
N ARG A 99 30.54 31.55 -1.14
CA ARG A 99 31.63 31.56 -0.15
C ARG A 99 32.97 31.97 -0.75
N ALA A 100 33.30 31.50 -1.96
CA ALA A 100 34.51 31.93 -2.67
C ALA A 100 34.48 33.42 -3.03
N ARG A 101 33.32 33.95 -3.46
CA ARG A 101 33.10 35.39 -3.71
C ARG A 101 33.14 36.23 -2.43
N ALA A 102 32.53 35.75 -1.35
CA ALA A 102 32.54 36.43 -0.07
C ALA A 102 33.97 36.54 0.48
N TRP A 103 34.75 35.46 0.40
CA TRP A 103 36.16 35.46 0.79
C TRP A 103 36.99 36.47 -0.03
N THR A 104 36.84 36.49 -1.36
CA THR A 104 37.56 37.43 -2.23
C THR A 104 37.15 38.89 -2.05
N THR A 105 35.89 39.17 -1.70
CA THR A 105 35.40 40.54 -1.47
C THR A 105 35.80 41.08 -0.09
N SER A 106 36.09 40.19 0.87
CA SER A 106 36.56 40.56 2.21
C SER A 106 38.07 40.76 2.33
N ALA A 107 38.84 40.57 1.25
CA ALA A 107 40.27 40.85 1.26
C ALA A 107 40.52 42.37 1.37
N PRO A 108 41.24 42.86 2.39
CA PRO A 108 41.52 44.30 2.49
C PRO A 108 42.35 44.73 1.28
N SER A 109 41.87 45.75 0.56
CA SER A 109 42.60 46.40 -0.52
C SER A 109 43.98 46.81 -0.01
N PRO A 110 45.09 46.54 -0.72
CA PRO A 110 46.36 47.19 -0.41
C PRO A 110 46.17 48.67 -0.74
N THR A 111 45.82 49.48 0.26
CA THR A 111 45.88 50.92 0.11
C THR A 111 47.34 51.29 -0.12
N ALA A 112 47.66 51.58 -1.38
CA ALA A 112 48.84 52.32 -1.72
C ALA A 112 48.78 53.67 -0.99
N SER A 113 49.56 53.80 0.08
CA SER A 113 49.94 55.08 0.66
C SER A 113 51.42 55.05 0.97
N SER A 114 52.09 56.02 0.36
CA SER A 114 53.49 56.33 0.37
C SER A 114 54.11 56.50 1.76
N SER A 115 55.41 56.19 1.82
CA SER A 115 56.46 56.79 2.67
C SER A 115 56.28 56.76 4.19
N GLY A 116 57.08 55.92 4.86
CA GLY A 116 57.36 56.07 6.29
C GLY A 116 58.29 54.96 6.80
N ARG A 117 59.53 55.33 7.15
CA ARG A 117 60.52 54.44 7.78
C ARG A 117 60.11 54.05 9.21
N ALA A 118 60.55 52.84 9.56
CA ALA A 118 61.09 52.40 10.86
C ALA A 118 60.17 51.99 12.01
N ALA A 119 60.67 50.93 12.67
CA ALA A 119 60.58 50.57 14.09
C ALA A 119 59.52 49.54 14.54
N GLY A 120 60.00 48.31 14.76
CA GLY A 120 59.96 47.68 16.08
C GLY A 120 58.70 46.90 16.54
N GLY A 121 58.84 45.57 16.64
CA GLY A 121 57.95 44.66 17.39
C GLY A 121 56.54 44.55 16.80
N TRP A 122 55.70 43.54 17.01
CA TRP A 122 55.54 42.63 18.13
C TRP A 122 54.77 41.41 17.57
N TRP A 123 55.37 40.22 17.53
CA TRP A 123 54.59 38.98 17.36
C TRP A 123 53.97 38.65 18.72
N ARG A 124 52.66 38.87 18.86
CA ARG A 124 51.85 38.18 19.86
C ARG A 124 50.99 37.16 19.14
N SER A 125 51.25 35.89 19.44
CA SER A 125 50.34 34.80 19.18
C SER A 125 49.00 35.07 19.89
N PRO A 126 47.85 34.95 19.23
CA PRO A 126 46.59 34.89 19.95
C PRO A 126 46.51 33.53 20.67
N THR A 127 46.68 33.55 21.99
CA THR A 127 46.25 32.45 22.87
C THR A 127 44.74 32.29 22.76
N PRO A 128 44.20 31.10 22.46
CA PRO A 128 42.77 30.87 22.60
C PRO A 128 42.41 30.81 24.09
N PRO A 129 41.33 31.48 24.56
CA PRO A 129 40.87 31.30 25.92
C PRO A 129 40.26 29.91 26.12
N ALA A 130 40.42 29.47 27.37
CA ALA A 130 40.01 28.23 27.99
C ALA A 130 38.68 27.62 27.50
N THR A 131 38.76 26.31 27.29
CA THR A 131 37.76 25.27 27.58
C THR A 131 36.46 25.76 28.22
N TRP A 132 35.36 25.68 27.46
CA TRP A 132 34.02 25.54 28.01
C TRP A 132 33.57 24.09 27.81
N SER A 133 33.41 23.38 28.92
CA SER A 133 32.82 22.06 29.00
C SER A 133 31.40 22.06 28.41
N SER A 134 31.14 21.20 27.42
CA SER A 134 29.77 20.93 26.97
C SER A 134 28.99 20.19 28.06
N PRO A 135 27.79 20.64 28.45
CA PRO A 135 26.87 19.78 29.19
C PRO A 135 26.31 18.74 28.22
N ALA A 136 26.51 17.47 28.58
CA ALA A 136 25.81 16.34 28.00
C ALA A 136 24.30 16.62 28.03
N THR A 137 23.69 16.86 26.87
CA THR A 137 22.25 16.99 26.73
C THR A 137 21.72 15.72 26.07
N ALA A 138 21.09 14.91 26.92
CA ALA A 138 19.96 14.03 26.66
C ALA A 138 19.98 13.19 25.37
N ARG A 139 20.25 11.90 25.55
CA ARG A 139 19.61 10.86 24.72
C ARG A 139 18.11 11.01 24.91
N SER A 140 17.44 11.54 23.88
CA SER A 140 16.00 11.37 23.71
C SER A 140 15.74 9.88 23.46
N THR A 141 15.34 9.16 24.50
CA THR A 141 14.62 7.90 24.35
C THR A 141 13.23 8.20 23.80
N SER A 142 13.10 8.25 22.48
CA SER A 142 11.81 8.01 21.85
C SER A 142 11.59 6.51 21.83
N SER A 143 10.95 6.04 22.89
CA SER A 143 10.29 4.73 22.97
C SER A 143 9.21 4.67 21.88
N TRP A 144 9.59 4.18 20.71
CA TRP A 144 8.63 3.71 19.73
C TRP A 144 7.99 2.44 20.28
N TRP A 145 6.67 2.48 20.34
CA TRP A 145 5.79 1.39 20.68
C TRP A 145 6.15 0.13 19.88
N ALA A 146 6.66 -0.88 20.57
CA ALA A 146 6.69 -2.26 20.08
C ALA A 146 5.70 -3.07 20.95
N PRO A 147 4.64 -3.66 20.39
CA PRO A 147 3.79 -4.55 21.15
C PRO A 147 4.52 -5.87 21.38
N ARG A 148 4.81 -6.16 22.64
CA ARG A 148 5.31 -7.45 23.12
C ARG A 148 4.13 -8.43 23.17
N TRP A 149 3.91 -9.17 22.08
CA TRP A 149 3.08 -10.38 22.16
C TRP A 149 3.90 -11.48 22.80
N ALA A 150 3.57 -11.78 24.06
CA ALA A 150 4.00 -12.98 24.75
C ALA A 150 3.31 -14.18 24.09
N ALA A 151 4.07 -15.00 23.36
CA ALA A 151 3.64 -16.34 22.97
C ALA A 151 4.21 -17.32 23.99
N GLY A 152 3.35 -17.75 24.92
CA GLY A 152 3.57 -18.91 25.78
C GLY A 152 2.86 -20.13 25.19
N GLU A 153 3.66 -21.18 25.01
CA GLU A 153 3.38 -22.62 25.14
C GLU A 153 2.36 -23.35 24.25
N GLY A 154 2.80 -24.51 23.75
CA GLY A 154 1.93 -25.62 23.32
C GLY A 154 2.52 -26.50 22.21
N PRO A 155 2.84 -27.79 22.47
CA PRO A 155 3.44 -28.68 21.48
C PRO A 155 2.38 -29.27 20.54
N GLY A 156 2.51 -29.00 19.23
CA GLY A 156 1.63 -29.50 18.19
C GLY A 156 2.19 -30.74 17.49
N THR A 157 1.48 -31.85 17.66
CA THR A 157 1.64 -33.17 17.07
C THR A 157 1.86 -33.16 15.55
N SER A 158 2.86 -33.93 15.11
CA SER A 158 3.13 -34.22 13.70
C SER A 158 2.09 -35.19 13.14
N CYS A 159 1.34 -34.74 12.13
CA CYS A 159 0.40 -35.57 11.38
C CYS A 159 0.75 -35.54 9.88
N ARG A 160 1.38 -36.64 9.47
CA ARG A 160 1.51 -37.28 8.15
C ARG A 160 1.05 -36.48 6.92
N GLY A 161 1.99 -36.29 6.00
CA GLY A 161 1.73 -35.90 4.62
C GLY A 161 0.93 -36.95 3.85
N GLY A 162 -0.18 -36.51 3.25
CA GLY A 162 -0.92 -37.21 2.22
C GLY A 162 -0.80 -36.44 0.91
N SER A 163 -0.17 -37.06 -0.08
CA SER A 163 -0.02 -36.58 -1.45
C SER A 163 -1.39 -36.46 -2.15
N ARG A 164 -1.85 -35.23 -2.41
CA ARG A 164 -3.02 -34.99 -3.27
C ARG A 164 -2.58 -34.78 -4.71
N THR A 165 -2.87 -35.79 -5.52
CA THR A 165 -2.87 -35.76 -6.98
C THR A 165 -3.96 -34.81 -7.50
N ARG A 166 -3.57 -33.89 -8.40
CA ARG A 166 -4.48 -32.99 -9.13
C ARG A 166 -5.21 -33.76 -10.24
N PRO A 167 -6.55 -33.68 -10.37
CA PRO A 167 -7.19 -34.02 -11.63
C PRO A 167 -7.31 -32.79 -12.55
N ARG A 168 -7.04 -33.06 -13.83
CA ARG A 168 -6.93 -32.13 -14.97
C ARG A 168 -8.23 -31.36 -15.24
N ARG A 169 -8.10 -30.04 -15.42
CA ARG A 169 -9.14 -29.13 -15.96
C ARG A 169 -9.39 -29.47 -17.43
N ARG A 170 -10.57 -30.00 -17.77
CA ARG A 170 -11.04 -30.15 -19.16
C ARG A 170 -11.46 -28.78 -19.70
N SER A 171 -10.80 -28.33 -20.76
CA SER A 171 -11.21 -27.16 -21.55
C SER A 171 -12.46 -27.50 -22.36
N ARG A 172 -13.57 -26.80 -22.09
CA ARG A 172 -14.76 -26.84 -22.95
C ARG A 172 -14.74 -25.62 -23.87
N ARG A 173 -14.65 -25.93 -25.17
CA ARG A 173 -14.64 -25.00 -26.29
C ARG A 173 -15.86 -24.07 -26.26
N SER A 174 -15.61 -22.77 -26.34
CA SER A 174 -16.58 -21.76 -26.73
C SER A 174 -17.03 -22.01 -28.17
N ARG A 175 -18.33 -22.24 -28.38
CA ARG A 175 -18.96 -22.07 -29.68
C ARG A 175 -19.64 -20.71 -29.66
N GLY A 176 -19.14 -19.81 -30.51
CA GLY A 176 -19.72 -18.50 -30.70
C GLY A 176 -21.13 -18.58 -31.28
N ARG A 177 -21.96 -17.65 -30.85
CA ARG A 177 -23.04 -17.11 -31.67
C ARG A 177 -23.15 -15.61 -31.36
N SER A 178 -22.54 -14.83 -32.23
CA SER A 178 -22.78 -13.39 -32.33
C SER A 178 -24.17 -13.22 -32.96
N SER A 179 -25.06 -12.54 -32.25
CA SER A 179 -26.26 -11.94 -32.84
C SER A 179 -26.38 -10.52 -32.28
N ASN A 180 -25.89 -9.57 -33.07
CA ASN A 180 -26.20 -8.15 -32.93
C ASN A 180 -27.72 -7.97 -33.06
N GLY A 181 -28.39 -7.64 -31.96
CA GLY A 181 -29.76 -7.19 -31.93
C GLY A 181 -29.82 -5.81 -31.28
N GLN A 182 -29.73 -4.75 -32.09
CA GLN A 182 -30.07 -3.39 -31.66
C GLN A 182 -31.58 -3.34 -31.38
N VAL A 183 -31.97 -3.12 -30.13
CA VAL A 183 -33.34 -2.80 -29.76
C VAL A 183 -33.42 -1.28 -29.58
N GLN A 184 -33.97 -0.60 -30.57
CA GLN A 184 -34.38 0.80 -30.46
C GLN A 184 -35.63 0.90 -29.60
N ALA A 185 -35.54 1.66 -28.51
CA ALA A 185 -36.69 2.03 -27.69
C ALA A 185 -37.57 3.02 -28.47
N ARG A 186 -38.82 2.63 -28.76
CA ARG A 186 -39.88 3.53 -29.20
C ARG A 186 -40.53 4.13 -27.96
N GLN A 187 -40.52 5.45 -27.86
CA GLN A 187 -41.42 6.21 -26.98
C GLN A 187 -42.80 6.21 -27.62
N ALA A 188 -43.83 5.90 -26.82
CA ALA A 188 -45.23 5.96 -27.21
C ALA A 188 -45.86 7.27 -26.68
N PRO A 189 -46.97 7.72 -27.29
CA PRO A 189 -47.37 9.13 -27.36
C PRO A 189 -47.96 9.72 -26.09
#